data_AF-A0A8T7FIL3-F1
#
_entry.id   AF-A0A8T7FIL3-F1
#
_cell.length_a   1.000
_cell.length_b   1.000
_cell.length_c   1.000
_cell.angle_alpha   90.00
_cell.angle_beta   90.00
_cell.angle_gamma   90.00
#
_symmetry.space_group_name_H-M   'P 1'
#
loop_
_entity.id
_entity.type
_entity.pdbx_description
1 polymer ?
#
loop_
_entity_poly.entity_id
_entity_poly.type
_entity_poly.pdbx_seq_one_letter_code
_entity_poly.pdbx_strand_id
1 'polypeptide(L)' 'MPVGQGIAGRAALERRTLRTASLKEESNVFPRGGLLEEERIAAFIVAPLIVKGQLLGVLEAFHRAPFHPGR' A
#
# COMPACT_ATOMS: atom_id res chain seq x y z
N MET A 1 5.27 -4.69 -10.78
CA MET A 1 6.27 -4.15 -9.84
C MET A 1 7.11 -5.30 -9.33
N PRO A 2 8.44 -5.24 -9.39
CA PRO A 2 9.32 -6.21 -8.76
C PRO A 2 9.07 -6.32 -7.25
N VAL A 3 9.25 -7.51 -6.67
CA VAL A 3 9.24 -7.69 -5.21
C VAL A 3 10.37 -6.84 -4.60
N GLY A 4 10.07 -6.16 -3.48
CA GLY A 4 10.98 -5.20 -2.84
C GLY A 4 10.95 -3.77 -3.38
N GLN A 5 10.29 -3.51 -4.52
CA GLN A 5 10.13 -2.15 -5.06
C GLN A 5 8.73 -1.60 -4.77
N GLY A 6 8.67 -0.34 -4.31
CA GLY A 6 7.41 0.27 -3.92
C GLY A 6 6.84 -0.34 -2.63
N ILE A 7 5.74 0.21 -2.11
CA ILE A 7 5.13 -0.26 -0.87
C ILE A 7 4.52 -1.66 -1.05
N ALA A 8 3.98 -1.95 -2.24
CA ALA A 8 3.48 -3.26 -2.62
C ALA A 8 4.59 -4.32 -2.63
N GLY A 9 5.73 -4.03 -3.27
CA GLY A 9 6.87 -4.93 -3.27
C GLY A 9 7.46 -5.13 -1.87
N ARG A 10 7.44 -4.08 -1.04
CA ARG A 10 7.92 -4.15 0.35
C ARG A 10 6.99 -4.99 1.24
N ALA A 11 5.67 -4.83 1.14
CA ALA A 11 4.70 -5.65 1.85
C ALA A 11 4.83 -7.14 1.50
N ALA A 12 5.05 -7.43 0.21
CA ALA A 12 5.36 -8.77 -0.29
C ALA A 12 6.66 -9.34 0.31
N LEU A 13 7.75 -8.55 0.29
CA LEU A 13 9.07 -8.97 0.78
C LEU A 13 9.07 -9.21 2.30
N GLU A 14 8.50 -8.26 3.06
CA GLU A 14 8.47 -8.33 4.52
C GLU A 14 7.39 -9.29 5.04
N ARG A 15 6.46 -9.74 4.19
CA ARG A 15 5.28 -10.53 4.58
C ARG A 15 4.48 -9.86 5.70
N ARG A 16 4.34 -8.53 5.61
CA ARG A 16 3.63 -7.69 6.58
C ARG A 16 2.69 -6.74 5.89
N THR A 17 1.56 -6.46 6.55
CA THR A 17 0.67 -5.38 6.14
C THR A 17 1.35 -4.04 6.40
N LEU A 18 1.44 -3.21 5.37
CA LEU A 18 1.94 -1.86 5.43
C LEU A 18 0.78 -0.88 5.25
N ARG A 19 0.86 0.28 5.90
CA ARG A 19 -0.18 1.30 5.87
C ARG A 19 0.52 2.64 5.88
N THR A 20 0.01 3.60 5.12
CA THR A 20 0.38 5.00 5.30
C THR A 20 -0.84 5.84 5.62
N ALA A 21 -0.63 6.81 6.50
CA ALA A 21 -1.62 7.83 6.83
C ALA A 21 -1.56 9.05 5.90
N SER A 22 -0.54 9.13 5.01
CA SER A 22 -0.36 10.28 4.12
C SER A 22 0.47 9.93 2.89
N LEU A 23 -0.05 10.28 1.71
CA LEU A 23 0.67 10.13 0.44
C LEU A 23 1.91 11.01 0.32
N LYS A 24 1.99 12.11 1.09
CA LYS A 24 3.14 13.02 1.02
C LYS A 24 4.45 12.38 1.47
N GLU A 25 4.37 11.37 2.34
CA GLU A 25 5.54 10.66 2.86
C GLU A 25 6.03 9.57 1.89
N GLU A 26 5.20 9.15 0.93
CA GLU A 26 5.45 8.01 0.04
C GLU A 26 5.24 8.32 -1.45
N SER A 27 5.20 9.60 -1.83
CA SER A 27 4.97 10.05 -3.20
C SER A 27 5.98 9.49 -4.22
N ASN A 28 7.20 9.14 -3.77
CA ASN A 28 8.24 8.52 -4.58
C ASN A 28 8.14 6.98 -4.69
N VAL A 29 7.20 6.37 -3.96
CA VAL A 29 7.08 4.92 -3.78
C VAL A 29 5.93 4.36 -4.64
N PHE A 30 5.01 5.21 -5.07
CA PHE A 30 3.91 4.83 -5.96
C PHE A 30 4.22 5.12 -7.43
N PRO A 31 4.28 4.10 -8.30
CA PRO A 31 4.46 4.28 -9.75
C PRO A 31 3.34 5.09 -10.42
N ARG A 32 2.24 5.35 -9.71
CA ARG A 32 1.03 6.04 -10.17
C ARG A 32 0.72 7.28 -9.32
N GLY A 33 1.74 7.97 -8.80
CA GLY A 33 1.57 9.13 -7.91
C GLY A 33 0.51 10.14 -8.39
N GLY A 34 0.49 10.45 -9.69
CA GLY A 34 -0.52 11.37 -10.27
C GLY A 34 -1.97 10.89 -10.14
N LEU A 35 -2.23 9.59 -10.28
CA LEU A 35 -3.59 9.03 -10.11
C LEU A 35 -4.07 9.16 -8.65
N LEU A 36 -3.16 9.07 -7.69
CA LEU A 36 -3.51 9.17 -6.27
C LEU A 36 -3.88 10.60 -5.88
N GLU A 37 -3.23 11.59 -6.47
CA GLU A 37 -3.58 13.00 -6.30
C GLU A 37 -4.91 13.35 -6.98
N GLU A 38 -5.12 12.89 -8.22
CA GLU A 38 -6.38 13.07 -8.95
C GLU A 38 -7.57 12.46 -8.21
N GLU A 39 -7.41 11.23 -7.69
CA GLU A 39 -8.45 10.50 -6.97
C GLU A 39 -8.64 10.95 -5.51
N ARG A 40 -7.84 11.94 -5.05
CA ARG A 40 -7.83 12.45 -3.67
C ARG A 40 -7.67 11.34 -2.63
N ILE A 41 -6.79 10.38 -2.89
CA ILE A 41 -6.48 9.34 -1.92
C ILE A 41 -5.74 9.98 -0.73
N ALA A 42 -6.21 9.74 0.48
CA ALA A 42 -5.62 10.27 1.71
C ALA A 42 -4.87 9.19 2.51
N ALA A 43 -5.31 7.94 2.40
CA ALA A 43 -4.67 6.82 3.05
C ALA A 43 -4.70 5.58 2.14
N PHE A 44 -3.73 4.69 2.31
CA PHE A 44 -3.79 3.37 1.69
C PHE A 44 -3.19 2.30 2.60
N ILE A 45 -3.61 1.06 2.36
CA ILE A 45 -3.15 -0.15 3.02
C ILE A 45 -2.74 -1.14 1.97
N VAL A 46 -1.63 -1.82 2.21
CA VAL A 46 -1.19 -2.96 1.41
C VAL A 46 -1.00 -4.18 2.29
N ALA A 47 -1.74 -5.24 2.00
CA ALA A 47 -1.68 -6.50 2.74
C ALA A 47 -1.16 -7.63 1.84
N PRO A 48 -0.15 -8.41 2.26
CA PRO A 48 0.28 -9.58 1.50
C PRO A 48 -0.76 -10.69 1.60
N LEU A 49 -1.00 -11.38 0.48
CA LEU A 49 -1.88 -12.54 0.40
C LEU A 49 -1.01 -13.79 0.50
N ILE A 50 -1.08 -14.48 1.65
CA ILE A 50 -0.23 -15.63 1.94
C ILE A 50 -1.10 -16.84 2.23
N VAL A 51 -0.86 -17.94 1.50
CA VAL A 51 -1.54 -19.23 1.70
C VAL A 51 -0.48 -20.30 1.89
N LYS A 52 -0.56 -21.06 2.99
CA LYS A 52 0.39 -22.13 3.32
C LYS A 52 1.87 -21.69 3.22
N GLY A 53 2.16 -20.46 3.65
CA GLY A 53 3.52 -19.89 3.60
C GLY A 53 3.98 -19.38 2.23
N GLN A 54 3.17 -19.54 1.18
CA GLN A 54 3.45 -19.01 -0.16
C GLN A 54 2.79 -17.64 -0.34
N LEU A 55 3.57 -16.68 -0.82
CA LEU A 55 3.05 -15.38 -1.24
C LEU A 55 2.36 -15.52 -2.60
N LEU A 56 1.05 -15.25 -2.63
CA LEU A 56 0.26 -15.26 -3.86
C LEU A 56 0.20 -13.88 -4.52
N GLY A 57 0.36 -12.83 -3.74
CA GLY A 57 0.28 -11.44 -4.21
C GLY A 57 0.08 -10.46 -3.06
N VAL A 58 -0.44 -9.28 -3.39
CA VAL A 58 -0.79 -8.24 -2.42
C VAL A 58 -2.16 -7.65 -2.75
N LEU A 59 -2.90 -7.25 -1.72
CA LEU A 59 -4.13 -6.50 -1.81
C LEU A 59 -3.83 -5.03 -1.46
N GLU A 60 -4.21 -4.12 -2.35
CA GLU A 60 -4.13 -2.67 -2.14
C GLU A 60 -5.53 -2.12 -1.89
N ALA A 61 -5.70 -1.39 -0.79
CA ALA A 61 -6.93 -0.68 -0.47
C ALA A 61 -6.64 0.82 -0.33
N PHE A 62 -7.40 1.64 -1.03
CA PHE A 62 -7.25 3.09 -1.06
C PHE A 62 -8.46 3.75 -0.39
N HIS A 63 -8.21 4.85 0.32
CA HIS A 63 -9.24 5.58 1.02
C HIS A 63 -9.09 7.08 0.79
N ARG A 64 -10.20 7.75 0.43
CA ARG A 64 -10.22 9.18 0.09
C ARG A 64 -10.24 10.12 1.29
N ALA A 65 -10.41 9.59 2.50
CA ALA A 65 -10.35 10.36 3.74
C ALA A 65 -9.22 9.85 4.65
N PRO A 66 -8.76 10.65 5.64
CA PRO A 66 -7.82 10.14 6.63
C PRO A 66 -8.36 8.88 7.30
N PHE A 67 -7.55 7.83 7.35
CA PHE A 67 -7.94 6.57 7.98
C PHE A 67 -7.43 6.55 9.42
N HIS A 68 -8.36 6.47 10.40
CA HIS A 68 -8.03 6.33 11.81
C HIS A 68 -8.39 4.91 12.28
N PRO A 69 -7.42 4.01 12.47
CA PRO A 69 -7.71 2.69 13.05
C PRO A 69 -8.16 2.85 14.50
N GLY A 70 -9.33 2.33 14.85
CA GLY A 70 -9.77 2.19 16.24
C GLY A 70 -10.76 3.22 16.76
N ARG A 71 -11.73 3.63 15.95
CA ARG A 71 -12.99 4.19 16.46
C ARG A 71 -14.15 3.31 16.03
#